data_AF-A0A9X5YU02-F1
#
_entry.id   AF-A0A9X5YU02-F1
#
_cell.length_a   1.000
_cell.length_b   1.000
_cell.length_c   1.000
_cell.angle_alpha   90.00
_cell.angle_beta   90.00
_cell.angle_gamma   90.00
#
_symmetry.space_group_name_H-M   'P 1'
#
loop_
_entity.id
_entity.type
_entity.pdbx_description
1 polymer ?
#
loop_
_entity_poly.entity_id
_entity_poly.type
_entity_poly.pdbx_seq_one_letter_code
_entity_poly.pdbx_strand_id
1 'polypeptide(L)'
;MSAVPALSFTRRAVGAPDLPAQQVVFQAACAARGWTAGGSVCQVGPGLDAWGTVIRLVRTAGYGVVIVDPLDRIASTDTGRSAVLDTLRRAGVRLLAAHDGIDTGDAIGAGLVASLLDTDRAAVAR
;
A
#
# COMPACT_ATOMS: atom_id res chain seq x y z
N MET A 1 7.27 22.35 -9.81
CA MET A 1 6.46 21.27 -9.19
C MET A 1 7.44 20.25 -8.62
N SER A 2 7.47 20.07 -7.31
CA SER A 2 8.33 19.04 -6.70
C SER A 2 7.74 17.67 -6.99
N ALA A 3 8.57 16.72 -7.42
CA ALA A 3 8.14 15.34 -7.65
C ALA A 3 7.66 14.71 -6.33
N VAL A 4 6.60 13.89 -6.40
CA VAL A 4 6.04 13.23 -5.21
C VAL A 4 6.99 12.11 -4.77
N PRO A 5 7.53 12.14 -3.54
CA PRO A 5 8.35 11.05 -3.02
C PRO A 5 7.46 9.84 -2.69
N ALA A 6 7.81 8.69 -3.27
CA ALA A 6 7.09 7.44 -3.11
C ALA A 6 7.83 6.49 -2.16
N LEU A 7 7.08 5.82 -1.30
CA LEU A 7 7.55 4.78 -0.40
C LEU A 7 7.17 3.40 -0.97
N SER A 8 8.13 2.49 -1.12
CA SER A 8 7.85 1.11 -1.50
C SER A 8 7.45 0.30 -0.27
N PHE A 9 6.33 -0.42 -0.32
CA PHE A 9 6.03 -1.48 0.64
C PHE A 9 6.06 -2.83 -0.07
N THR A 10 6.83 -3.75 0.50
CA THR A 10 6.99 -5.11 -0.01
C THR A 10 6.61 -6.12 1.05
N ARG A 11 6.03 -7.24 0.63
CA ARG A 11 5.79 -8.38 1.51
C ARG A 11 6.35 -9.64 0.87
N ARG A 12 7.10 -10.42 1.65
CA ARG A 12 7.57 -11.75 1.24
C ARG A 12 7.28 -12.82 2.27
N ALA A 13 7.12 -14.06 1.80
CA ALA A 13 7.18 -15.22 2.68
C ALA A 13 8.62 -15.44 3.18
N VAL A 14 8.76 -16.16 4.29
CA VAL A 14 10.07 -16.55 4.82
C VAL A 14 10.78 -17.42 3.78
N GLY A 15 11.99 -17.02 3.38
CA GLY A 15 12.79 -17.75 2.37
C GLY A 15 12.42 -17.47 0.90
N ALA A 16 11.43 -16.62 0.60
CA ALA A 16 11.04 -16.32 -0.77
C ALA A 16 11.90 -15.21 -1.41
N PRO A 17 12.27 -15.33 -2.70
CA PRO A 17 13.10 -14.35 -3.41
C PRO A 17 12.30 -13.26 -4.14
N ASP A 18 11.04 -12.97 -3.79
CA ASP A 18 10.15 -12.12 -4.62
C ASP A 18 10.41 -10.61 -4.57
N LEU A 19 11.34 -10.13 -3.73
CA LEU A 19 11.60 -8.71 -3.53
C LEU A 19 12.09 -7.98 -4.80
N PRO A 20 12.98 -8.55 -5.63
CA PRO A 20 13.42 -7.87 -6.86
C PRO A 20 12.27 -7.60 -7.82
N ALA A 21 11.29 -8.51 -7.93
CA ALA A 21 10.13 -8.32 -8.81
C ALA A 21 9.25 -7.15 -8.33
N GLN A 22 8.94 -7.11 -7.02
CA GLN A 22 8.18 -6.00 -6.43
C GLN A 22 8.92 -4.66 -6.58
N GLN A 23 10.25 -4.67 -6.46
CA GLN A 23 11.06 -3.47 -6.64
C GLN A 23 11.03 -2.97 -8.09
N VAL A 24 11.04 -3.87 -9.09
CA VAL A 24 10.89 -3.48 -10.50
C VAL A 24 9.53 -2.80 -10.73
N VAL A 25 8.45 -3.35 -10.19
CA VAL A 25 7.12 -2.75 -10.30
C VAL A 25 7.06 -1.38 -9.63
N PHE A 26 7.65 -1.24 -8.44
CA PHE A 26 7.77 0.05 -7.76
C PHE A 26 8.49 1.11 -8.62
N GLN A 27 9.65 0.76 -9.19
CA GLN A 27 10.43 1.66 -10.03
C GLN A 27 9.66 2.05 -11.30
N ALA A 28 9.00 1.08 -11.96
CA ALA A 28 8.18 1.33 -13.13
C ALA A 28 6.99 2.26 -12.81
N ALA A 29 6.32 2.04 -11.68
CA ALA A 29 5.20 2.87 -11.24
C ALA A 29 5.62 4.32 -10.95
N CYS A 30 6.80 4.51 -10.34
CA CYS A 30 7.36 5.85 -10.11
C CYS A 30 7.70 6.54 -11.44
N ALA A 31 8.40 5.85 -12.34
CA ALA A 31 8.78 6.37 -13.65
C ALA A 31 7.56 6.79 -14.48
N ALA A 32 6.50 5.96 -14.52
CA ALA A 32 5.27 6.25 -15.27
C ALA A 32 4.52 7.50 -14.79
N ARG A 33 4.72 7.92 -13.53
CA ARG A 33 4.00 9.04 -12.90
C ARG A 33 4.88 10.27 -12.64
N GLY A 34 6.16 10.21 -13.01
CA GLY A 34 7.12 11.26 -12.67
C GLY A 34 7.33 11.43 -11.16
N TRP A 35 7.17 10.35 -10.39
CA TRP A 35 7.39 10.33 -8.94
C TRP A 35 8.84 9.96 -8.62
N THR A 36 9.31 10.38 -7.45
CA THR A 36 10.65 10.06 -6.97
C THR A 36 10.61 8.77 -6.16
N ALA A 37 11.33 7.74 -6.61
CA ALA A 37 11.55 6.54 -5.82
C ALA A 37 12.36 6.87 -4.56
N GLY A 38 11.76 6.69 -3.39
CA GLY A 38 12.42 6.92 -2.11
C GLY A 38 12.69 5.63 -1.34
N GLY A 39 12.35 5.62 -0.05
CA GLY A 39 12.61 4.49 0.83
C GLY A 39 11.77 3.24 0.54
N SER A 40 12.09 2.16 1.25
CA SER A 40 11.34 0.92 1.23
C SER A 40 11.09 0.38 2.64
N VAL A 41 9.96 -0.31 2.79
CA VAL A 41 9.60 -1.08 3.98
C VAL A 41 9.28 -2.51 3.53
N CYS A 42 9.81 -3.50 4.24
CA CYS A 42 9.60 -4.91 3.94
C CYS A 42 8.98 -5.61 5.14
N GLN A 43 7.85 -6.28 4.91
CA GLN A 43 7.21 -7.21 5.84
C GLN A 43 7.63 -8.64 5.48
N VAL A 44 8.16 -9.38 6.45
CA VAL A 44 8.49 -10.80 6.29
C VAL A 44 7.49 -11.64 7.08
N GLY A 45 6.81 -12.57 6.41
CA GLY A 45 5.85 -13.47 7.05
C GLY A 45 4.47 -12.85 7.32
N PRO A 46 3.66 -13.51 8.17
CA PRO A 46 2.34 -13.02 8.54
C PRO A 46 2.45 -11.79 9.47
N GLY A 47 1.39 -10.99 9.54
CA GLY A 47 1.34 -9.80 10.41
C GLY A 47 1.12 -8.48 9.66
N LEU A 48 1.00 -7.41 10.45
CA LEU A 48 0.67 -6.04 10.01
C LEU A 48 1.57 -4.96 10.65
N ASP A 49 2.60 -5.36 11.39
CA ASP A 49 3.49 -4.52 12.20
C ASP A 49 4.28 -3.48 11.37
N ALA A 50 4.66 -3.79 10.13
CA ALA A 50 5.35 -2.84 9.27
C ALA A 50 4.50 -1.61 8.90
N TRP A 51 3.17 -1.69 9.00
CA TRP A 51 2.28 -0.55 8.67
C TRP A 51 2.43 0.62 9.63
N GLY A 52 2.78 0.38 10.89
CA GLY A 52 3.15 1.46 11.81
C GLY A 52 4.37 2.24 11.33
N THR A 53 5.37 1.53 10.80
CA THR A 53 6.57 2.15 10.21
C THR A 53 6.23 2.92 8.93
N VAL A 54 5.38 2.37 8.06
CA VAL A 54 4.91 3.04 6.84
C VAL A 54 4.25 4.37 7.19
N ILE A 55 3.27 4.37 8.10
CA ILE A 55 2.54 5.58 8.50
C ILE A 55 3.48 6.60 9.12
N ARG A 56 4.41 6.16 9.98
CA ARG A 56 5.42 7.03 10.56
C ARG A 56 6.27 7.69 9.47
N LEU A 57 6.81 6.93 8.53
CA LEU A 57 7.64 7.45 7.44
C LEU A 57 6.87 8.43 6.57
N VAL A 58 5.63 8.12 6.18
CA VAL A 58 4.77 9.03 5.41
C VAL A 58 4.64 10.37 6.12
N ARG A 59 4.37 10.35 7.44
CA ARG A 59 4.16 11.57 8.23
C ARG A 59 5.44 12.35 8.53
N THR A 60 6.56 11.68 8.78
CA THR A 60 7.79 12.35 9.25
C THR A 60 8.80 12.62 8.16
N ALA A 61 8.85 11.80 7.11
CA ALA A 61 9.79 11.92 6.00
C ALA A 61 9.14 12.50 4.72
N GLY A 62 7.85 12.84 4.77
CA GLY A 62 7.16 13.56 3.71
C GLY A 62 6.84 12.73 2.47
N TYR A 63 6.76 11.40 2.58
CA TYR A 63 6.30 10.56 1.46
C TYR A 63 4.84 10.89 1.13
N GLY A 64 4.55 11.12 -0.15
CA GLY A 64 3.20 11.47 -0.60
C GLY A 64 2.34 10.25 -1.01
N VAL A 65 2.97 9.08 -1.16
CA VAL A 65 2.30 7.85 -1.60
C VAL A 65 3.08 6.62 -1.15
N VAL A 66 2.34 5.56 -0.83
CA VAL A 66 2.86 4.21 -0.62
C VAL A 66 2.49 3.36 -1.82
N ILE A 67 3.44 2.61 -2.38
CA ILE A 67 3.23 1.75 -3.54
C ILE A 67 3.42 0.28 -3.14
N VAL A 68 2.51 -0.59 -3.59
CA VAL A 68 2.54 -2.05 -3.37
C VAL A 68 2.32 -2.80 -4.69
N ASP A 69 2.72 -4.07 -4.71
CA ASP A 69 2.60 -4.96 -5.88
C ASP A 69 2.26 -6.40 -5.47
N PRO A 70 1.02 -6.91 -5.66
CA PRO A 70 -0.29 -6.24 -5.79
C PRO A 70 -0.92 -5.84 -4.43
N LEU A 71 -2.19 -5.42 -4.41
CA LEU A 71 -3.00 -5.10 -3.23
C LEU A 71 -2.99 -6.25 -2.21
N ASP A 72 -2.95 -7.49 -2.68
CA ASP A 72 -2.87 -8.68 -1.82
C ASP A 72 -1.59 -8.73 -0.96
N ARG A 73 -0.58 -7.92 -1.28
CA ARG A 73 0.61 -7.80 -0.44
C ARG A 73 0.39 -6.99 0.81
N ILE A 74 -0.68 -6.21 0.92
CA ILE A 74 -0.87 -5.39 2.12
C ILE A 74 -1.13 -6.25 3.37
N ALA A 75 -1.80 -7.39 3.20
CA ALA A 75 -2.07 -8.38 4.23
C ALA A 75 -2.38 -9.75 3.63
N SER A 76 -2.08 -10.81 4.37
CA SER A 76 -2.32 -12.20 3.94
C SER A 76 -3.76 -12.69 4.09
N THR A 77 -4.65 -11.88 4.64
CA THR A 77 -6.07 -12.22 4.87
C THR A 77 -6.96 -11.05 4.50
N ASP A 78 -8.20 -11.31 4.11
CA ASP A 78 -9.18 -10.29 3.74
C ASP A 78 -9.43 -9.30 4.87
N THR A 79 -9.65 -9.81 6.08
CA THR A 79 -9.77 -8.99 7.30
C THR A 79 -8.54 -8.12 7.52
N GLY A 80 -7.33 -8.67 7.31
CA GLY A 80 -6.10 -7.91 7.40
C GLY A 80 -6.01 -6.82 6.33
N ARG A 81 -6.46 -7.10 5.10
CA ARG A 81 -6.45 -6.14 3.98
C ARG A 81 -7.37 -4.98 4.31
N SER A 82 -8.58 -5.25 4.77
CA SER A 82 -9.53 -4.22 5.20
C SER A 82 -9.06 -3.44 6.41
N ALA A 83 -8.42 -4.09 7.40
CA ALA A 83 -7.83 -3.39 8.54
C ALA A 83 -6.74 -2.41 8.10
N VAL A 84 -5.86 -2.80 7.17
CA VAL A 84 -4.82 -1.92 6.62
C VAL A 84 -5.45 -0.78 5.83
N LEU A 85 -6.39 -1.07 4.92
CA LEU A 85 -7.05 -0.05 4.11
C LEU A 85 -7.76 0.99 4.98
N ASP A 86 -8.49 0.56 6.01
CA ASP A 86 -9.14 1.49 6.94
C ASP A 86 -8.11 2.30 7.73
N THR A 87 -7.01 1.68 8.16
CA THR A 87 -5.93 2.37 8.87
C THR A 87 -5.28 3.45 8.00
N LEU A 88 -4.93 3.13 6.76
CA LEU A 88 -4.32 4.08 5.81
C LEU A 88 -5.29 5.22 5.49
N ARG A 89 -6.57 4.91 5.27
CA ARG A 89 -7.62 5.91 5.03
C ARG A 89 -7.74 6.88 6.21
N ARG A 90 -7.82 6.37 7.45
CA ARG A 90 -7.88 7.20 8.67
C ARG A 90 -6.62 8.04 8.87
N ALA A 91 -5.47 7.50 8.47
CA ALA A 91 -4.19 8.21 8.55
C ALA A 91 -3.97 9.20 7.38
N GLY A 92 -4.89 9.30 6.41
CA GLY A 92 -4.76 10.15 5.23
C GLY A 92 -3.61 9.72 4.30
N VAL A 93 -3.23 8.45 4.32
CA VAL A 93 -2.14 7.91 3.51
C VAL A 93 -2.66 7.44 2.16
N ARG A 94 -2.14 8.01 1.07
CA ARG A 94 -2.40 7.53 -0.29
C ARG A 94 -1.64 6.21 -0.54
N LEU A 95 -2.38 5.21 -0.96
CA LEU A 95 -1.92 3.91 -1.45
C LEU A 95 -2.13 3.78 -2.97
N LEU A 96 -1.11 3.28 -3.67
CA LEU A 96 -1.18 2.77 -5.04
C LEU A 96 -0.87 1.26 -5.03
N ALA A 97 -1.82 0.42 -5.42
CA ALA A 97 -1.55 -0.97 -5.80
C ALA A 97 -1.24 -1.01 -7.30
N ALA A 98 0.05 -1.05 -7.63
CA ALA A 98 0.54 -0.79 -8.98
C ALA A 98 0.05 -1.82 -10.00
N HIS A 99 0.07 -3.11 -9.63
CA HIS A 99 -0.38 -4.20 -10.50
C HIS A 99 -1.89 -4.13 -10.77
N ASP A 100 -2.68 -3.80 -9.74
CA ASP A 100 -4.13 -3.76 -9.83
C ASP A 100 -4.65 -2.45 -10.45
N GLY A 101 -3.76 -1.47 -10.65
CA GLY A 101 -4.13 -0.14 -11.14
C GLY A 101 -5.00 0.66 -10.16
N ILE A 102 -5.00 0.31 -8.87
CA ILE A 102 -5.83 0.96 -7.86
C ILE A 102 -5.04 2.08 -7.18
N ASP A 103 -5.46 3.32 -7.38
CA ASP A 103 -4.88 4.49 -6.72
C ASP A 103 -5.91 5.18 -5.84
N THR A 104 -5.71 5.13 -4.52
CA THR A 104 -6.62 5.78 -3.55
C THR A 104 -6.54 7.31 -3.57
N GLY A 105 -5.62 7.90 -4.32
CA GLY A 105 -5.58 9.32 -4.60
C GLY A 105 -6.51 9.74 -5.74
N ASP A 106 -7.07 8.81 -6.50
CA ASP A 106 -8.11 9.08 -7.49
C ASP A 106 -9.50 8.66 -6.97
N ALA A 107 -10.56 9.23 -7.58
CA ALA A 107 -11.93 9.03 -7.12
C ALA A 107 -12.41 7.57 -7.28
N ILE A 108 -11.91 6.85 -8.28
CA ILE A 108 -12.33 5.48 -8.59
C ILE A 108 -11.72 4.52 -7.57
N GLY A 109 -10.40 4.60 -7.36
CA GLY A 109 -9.69 3.80 -6.37
C GLY A 109 -10.14 4.12 -4.95
N ALA A 110 -10.38 5.39 -4.62
CA ALA A 110 -10.96 5.77 -3.32
C ALA A 110 -12.37 5.17 -3.13
N GLY A 111 -13.22 5.24 -4.15
CA GLY A 111 -14.57 4.66 -4.12
C GLY A 111 -14.57 3.13 -3.99
N LEU A 112 -13.67 2.45 -4.72
CA LEU A 112 -13.49 1.01 -4.63
C LEU A 112 -13.09 0.57 -3.22
N VAL A 113 -12.10 1.24 -2.61
CA VAL A 113 -11.67 0.95 -1.23
C VAL A 113 -12.80 1.23 -0.24
N ALA A 114 -13.57 2.30 -0.41
CA ALA A 114 -14.73 2.56 0.45
C ALA A 114 -15.76 1.43 0.38
N SER A 115 -16.11 0.98 -0.83
CA SER A 115 -17.06 -0.11 -1.06
C SER A 115 -16.60 -1.44 -0.44
N LEU A 116 -15.30 -1.75 -0.54
CA LEU A 116 -14.71 -2.93 0.10
C LEU A 116 -14.86 -2.87 1.63
N LEU A 117 -14.52 -1.73 2.23
CA LEU A 117 -14.61 -1.54 3.68
C LEU A 117 -16.05 -1.58 4.22
N ASP A 118 -17.02 -1.16 3.42
CA ASP A 118 -18.44 -1.19 3.81
C ASP A 118 -19.02 -2.61 3.69
N THR A 119 -18.61 -3.37 2.67
CA THR A 119 -19.00 -4.77 2.49
C THR A 119 -18.50 -5.63 3.66
N ASP A 120 -17.24 -5.46 4.06
CA ASP A 120 -16.67 -6.20 5.19
C ASP A 120 -17.37 -5.88 6.51
N ARG A 121 -17.72 -4.60 6.76
CA ARG A 121 -18.49 -4.22 7.95
C ARG A 121 -19.86 -4.87 7.97
N ALA A 122 -20.53 -4.98 6.83
CA ALA A 122 -21.82 -5.66 6.73
C ALA A 122 -21.72 -7.17 6.95
N ALA A 123 -20.59 -7.80 6.60
CA ALA A 123 -20.33 -9.21 6.84
C ALA A 123 -20.09 -9.54 8.33
N VAL A 124 -19.38 -8.66 9.06
CA VAL A 124 -19.08 -8.84 10.49
C VAL A 124 -20.29 -8.59 11.40
N ALA A 125 -21.27 -7.81 10.94
CA ALA A 125 -22.47 -7.48 11.71
C ALA A 125 -23.60 -8.53 11.64
N ARG A 126 -23.39 -9.65 10.95
CA ARG A 126 -24.33 -10.77 10.81
C ARG A 126 -23.90 -11.95 11.66
#